data_AF-A0A1Y3EB59-F1
#
_entry.id   AF-A0A1Y3EB59-F1
#
_cell.length_a   1.000
_cell.length_b   1.000
_cell.length_c   1.000
_cell.angle_alpha   90.00
_cell.angle_beta   90.00
_cell.angle_gamma   90.00
#
_symmetry.space_group_name_H-M   'P 1'
#
loop_
_entity.id
_entity.type
_entity.pdbx_description
1 polymer ?
#
loop_
_entity_poly.entity_id
_entity_poly.type
_entity_poly.pdbx_seq_one_letter_code
_entity_poly.pdbx_strand_id
1 'polypeptide(L)'
;MQFQGEQGIDNDLPTNCVQEMDTQQLSAVVKENRTDLQTGLVVNILFICWPVGELLFYDIETELRARNAQMAKAVREGNATAVANIYAEDCHFMPHSMQPTVGRKAVEAYMKQDFNEGVKMATVQSDEVHAMGDFAFQRGTYKLDGNRGPETGAYVYIWKKIGAEWYIYIDCFNVIQQASG
;
A
#
# COMPACT_ATOMS: atom_id res chain seq x y z
N MET A 1 31.69 33.89 33.73
CA MET A 1 32.17 32.58 34.22
C MET A 1 32.09 31.63 33.04
N GLN A 2 33.22 31.39 32.39
CA GLN A 2 33.37 30.37 31.36
C GLN A 2 33.41 29.00 32.04
N PHE A 3 32.76 28.01 31.45
CA PHE A 3 33.09 26.60 31.66
C PHE A 3 33.20 25.95 30.28
N GLN A 4 34.44 25.63 29.91
CA GLN A 4 34.79 24.59 28.93
C GLN A 4 34.87 23.26 29.68
N GLY A 5 34.55 22.16 28.98
CA GLY A 5 34.74 20.80 29.48
C GLY A 5 33.93 19.78 28.70
N GLU A 6 34.55 19.24 27.64
CA GLU A 6 34.11 18.08 26.86
C GLU A 6 33.89 16.83 27.75
N GLN A 7 33.07 15.88 27.29
CA GLN A 7 33.44 14.48 27.01
C GLN A 7 32.24 13.74 26.38
N GLY A 8 32.55 12.97 25.34
CA GLY A 8 31.63 12.44 24.34
C GLY A 8 30.57 11.46 24.83
N ILE A 9 29.43 11.48 24.14
CA ILE A 9 28.53 10.35 24.08
C ILE A 9 28.72 9.73 22.70
N ASP A 10 29.23 8.52 22.78
CA ASP A 10 29.52 7.53 21.77
C ASP A 10 28.37 7.34 20.77
N ASN A 11 28.69 7.38 19.48
CA ASN A 11 27.77 7.13 18.37
C ASN A 11 27.99 5.72 17.79
N ASP A 12 28.37 4.76 18.63
CA ASP A 12 28.46 3.34 18.27
C ASP A 12 27.09 2.65 18.31
N LEU A 13 26.34 2.75 17.21
CA LEU A 13 25.42 1.68 16.82
C LEU A 13 26.11 0.81 15.77
N PRO A 14 26.16 -0.53 15.94
CA PRO A 14 26.88 -1.39 15.02
C PRO A 14 26.12 -1.48 13.68
N THR A 15 26.62 -0.77 12.67
CA THR A 15 26.31 -1.00 11.27
C THR A 15 27.03 -2.27 10.82
N ASN A 16 26.41 -3.43 11.01
CA ASN A 16 26.67 -4.62 10.20
C ASN A 16 25.63 -5.71 10.49
N CYS A 17 24.79 -6.04 9.49
CA CYS A 17 24.90 -7.31 8.77
C CYS A 17 23.73 -7.45 7.77
N VAL A 18 23.79 -6.72 6.66
CA VAL A 18 23.36 -7.27 5.38
C VAL A 18 24.59 -7.11 4.50
N GLN A 19 25.41 -8.15 4.41
CA GLN A 19 26.46 -8.15 3.40
C GLN A 19 25.75 -8.22 2.06
N GLU A 20 25.65 -7.08 1.37
CA GLU A 20 25.40 -7.07 -0.07
C GLU A 20 26.52 -7.88 -0.72
N MET A 21 26.19 -9.10 -1.11
CA MET A 21 27.10 -9.95 -1.87
C MET A 21 27.17 -9.38 -3.28
N ASP A 22 28.26 -8.68 -3.58
CA ASP A 22 28.51 -8.06 -4.88
C ASP A 22 28.36 -9.11 -6.00
N THR A 23 27.67 -8.74 -7.06
CA THR A 23 27.51 -9.48 -8.33
C THR A 23 28.82 -10.11 -8.83
N GLN A 24 29.97 -9.48 -8.55
CA GLN A 24 31.27 -10.07 -8.85
C GLN A 24 31.64 -11.28 -7.96
N GLN A 25 31.33 -11.26 -6.66
CA GLN A 25 31.55 -12.39 -5.75
C GLN A 25 30.65 -13.57 -6.08
N LEU A 26 29.38 -13.34 -6.46
CA LEU A 26 28.48 -14.39 -6.96
C LEU A 26 29.05 -15.09 -8.20
N SER A 27 29.65 -14.33 -9.13
CA SER A 27 30.26 -14.89 -10.32
C SER A 27 31.53 -15.71 -10.03
N ALA A 28 32.26 -15.39 -8.95
CA ALA A 28 33.46 -16.10 -8.52
C ALA A 28 33.12 -17.44 -7.86
N VAL A 29 32.13 -17.49 -6.96
CA VAL A 29 31.66 -18.72 -6.32
C VAL A 29 31.11 -19.72 -7.35
N VAL A 30 30.40 -19.24 -8.38
CA VAL A 30 29.90 -20.07 -9.48
C VAL A 30 31.01 -20.58 -10.40
N LYS A 31 32.12 -19.83 -10.53
CA LYS A 31 33.28 -20.23 -11.34
C LYS A 31 34.19 -21.21 -10.60
N GLU A 32 34.38 -21.05 -9.29
CA GLU A 32 35.24 -21.90 -8.47
C GLU A 32 34.69 -23.34 -8.36
N ASN A 33 33.37 -23.49 -8.34
CA ASN A 33 32.69 -24.79 -8.44
C ASN A 33 32.68 -25.42 -9.85
N ARG A 34 33.23 -24.74 -10.87
CA ARG A 34 33.20 -25.20 -12.27
C ARG A 34 34.46 -25.95 -12.70
N THR A 35 35.49 -26.01 -11.85
CA THR A 35 36.83 -26.50 -12.23
C THR A 35 37.19 -27.90 -11.74
N ASP A 36 36.26 -28.68 -11.18
CA ASP A 36 36.59 -30.02 -10.63
C ASP A 36 35.67 -31.16 -11.08
N LEU A 37 35.26 -31.17 -12.35
CA LEU A 37 34.50 -32.30 -12.93
C LEU A 37 35.04 -32.68 -14.32
N GLN A 38 36.27 -33.19 -14.38
CA GLN A 38 36.79 -33.91 -15.56
C GLN A 38 36.96 -35.42 -15.36
N THR A 39 36.45 -36.02 -14.28
CA THR A 39 36.59 -37.47 -14.09
C THR A 39 35.29 -38.13 -13.64
N GLY A 40 34.61 -38.75 -14.59
CA GLY A 40 33.92 -40.03 -14.39
C GLY A 40 32.48 -40.03 -13.86
N LEU A 41 31.58 -40.47 -14.75
CA LEU A 41 30.44 -41.37 -14.51
C LEU A 41 29.25 -40.91 -13.63
N VAL A 42 28.05 -41.02 -14.24
CA VAL A 42 26.67 -41.08 -13.66
C VAL A 42 26.29 -39.92 -12.73
N VAL A 43 25.33 -39.06 -13.11
CA VAL A 43 23.92 -39.28 -12.77
C VAL A 43 22.99 -38.78 -13.89
N ASN A 44 22.24 -39.72 -14.44
CA ASN A 44 21.11 -39.51 -15.31
C ASN A 44 19.91 -39.11 -14.42
N ILE A 45 19.65 -37.81 -14.26
CA ILE A 45 18.37 -37.31 -13.74
C ILE A 45 17.75 -36.44 -14.82
N LEU A 46 16.55 -36.84 -15.23
CA LEU A 46 15.61 -36.03 -15.99
C LEU A 46 15.56 -34.61 -15.39
N PHE A 47 16.12 -33.62 -16.07
CA PHE A 47 15.77 -32.22 -15.87
C PHE A 47 14.59 -31.87 -16.79
N ILE A 48 13.45 -32.51 -16.55
CA ILE A 48 12.16 -31.99 -16.95
C ILE A 48 11.39 -31.76 -15.66
N CYS A 49 10.88 -30.54 -15.48
CA CYS A 49 10.08 -30.08 -14.34
C CYS A 49 10.88 -29.69 -13.09
N TRP A 50 11.35 -28.45 -13.07
CA TRP A 50 10.85 -27.47 -12.09
C TRP A 50 11.26 -26.08 -12.60
N PRO A 51 10.33 -25.21 -13.06
CA PRO A 51 10.66 -23.79 -13.13
C PRO A 51 10.91 -23.36 -11.69
N VAL A 52 12.17 -23.18 -11.34
CA VAL A 52 12.58 -22.57 -10.07
C VAL A 52 11.70 -21.34 -9.89
N GLY A 53 10.96 -21.36 -8.78
CA GLY A 53 9.72 -20.64 -8.57
C GLY A 53 9.59 -19.31 -9.30
N GLU A 54 8.49 -19.18 -10.02
CA GLU A 54 7.80 -17.90 -10.09
C GLU A 54 7.49 -17.53 -8.63
N LEU A 55 8.44 -16.85 -7.98
CA LEU A 55 8.16 -15.99 -6.85
C LEU A 55 7.10 -15.04 -7.40
N LEU A 56 5.83 -15.34 -7.11
CA LEU A 56 4.74 -14.39 -7.29
C LEU A 56 5.14 -13.19 -6.43
N PHE A 57 5.75 -12.20 -7.07
CA PHE A 57 5.97 -10.91 -6.44
C PHE A 57 4.58 -10.43 -6.04
N TYR A 58 4.34 -10.47 -4.73
CA TYR A 58 3.11 -10.00 -4.14
C TYR A 58 3.06 -8.49 -4.33
N ASP A 59 2.46 -8.04 -5.44
CA ASP A 59 2.34 -6.63 -5.76
C ASP A 59 1.06 -6.07 -5.14
N ILE A 60 1.17 -5.74 -3.86
CA ILE A 60 0.10 -5.08 -3.11
C ILE A 60 -0.33 -3.77 -3.76
N GLU A 61 0.57 -3.02 -4.39
CA GLU A 61 0.21 -1.77 -5.06
C GLU A 61 -0.74 -2.03 -6.23
N THR A 62 -0.50 -3.08 -7.00
CA THR A 62 -1.40 -3.48 -8.09
C THR A 62 -2.77 -3.91 -7.56
N GLU A 63 -2.83 -4.70 -6.48
CA GLU A 63 -4.10 -5.10 -5.87
C GLU A 63 -4.89 -3.89 -5.35
N LEU A 64 -4.25 -2.99 -4.59
CA LEU A 64 -4.91 -1.79 -4.07
C LEU A 64 -5.27 -0.79 -5.17
N ARG A 65 -4.46 -0.67 -6.23
CA ARG A 65 -4.79 0.13 -7.42
C ARG A 65 -6.07 -0.37 -8.09
N ALA A 66 -6.26 -1.68 -8.18
CA ALA A 66 -7.49 -2.26 -8.70
C ALA A 66 -8.71 -1.93 -7.82
N ARG A 67 -8.56 -1.98 -6.49
CA ARG A 67 -9.62 -1.57 -5.54
C ARG A 67 -9.94 -0.09 -5.64
N ASN A 68 -8.94 0.78 -5.73
CA ASN A 68 -9.12 2.22 -5.92
C ASN A 68 -9.81 2.53 -7.27
N ALA A 69 -9.50 1.78 -8.33
CA ALA A 69 -10.18 1.90 -9.62
C ALA A 69 -11.67 1.51 -9.54
N GLN A 70 -12.01 0.47 -8.76
CA GLN A 70 -13.39 0.09 -8.49
C GLN A 70 -14.14 1.18 -7.70
N MET A 71 -13.49 1.80 -6.70
CA MET A 71 -14.04 2.95 -5.97
C MET A 71 -14.33 4.11 -6.92
N ALA A 72 -13.34 4.51 -7.72
CA ALA A 72 -13.49 5.62 -8.67
C ALA A 72 -14.61 5.34 -9.69
N LYS A 73 -14.78 4.08 -10.11
CA LYS A 73 -15.90 3.67 -10.97
C LYS A 73 -17.25 3.84 -10.25
N ALA A 74 -17.37 3.34 -9.02
CA ALA A 74 -18.59 3.46 -8.24
C ALA A 74 -18.98 4.93 -7.97
N VAL A 75 -18.00 5.80 -7.72
CA VAL A 75 -18.21 7.25 -7.59
C VAL A 75 -18.76 7.86 -8.88
N ARG A 76 -18.17 7.54 -10.04
CA ARG A 76 -18.67 8.02 -11.35
C ARG A 76 -20.10 7.57 -11.64
N GLU A 77 -20.48 6.40 -11.13
CA GLU A 77 -21.83 5.85 -11.25
C GLU A 77 -22.81 6.38 -10.19
N GLY A 78 -22.34 7.18 -9.22
CA GLY A 78 -23.15 7.64 -8.09
C GLY A 78 -23.64 6.50 -7.19
N ASN A 79 -22.92 5.36 -7.18
CA ASN A 79 -23.35 4.15 -6.51
C ASN A 79 -22.72 4.03 -5.11
N ALA A 80 -23.40 4.62 -4.12
CA ALA A 80 -22.90 4.68 -2.75
C ALA A 80 -22.74 3.29 -2.11
N THR A 81 -23.63 2.35 -2.43
CA THR A 81 -23.56 0.96 -1.96
C THR A 81 -22.31 0.27 -2.52
N ALA A 82 -21.98 0.49 -3.81
CA ALA A 82 -20.78 -0.06 -4.41
C ALA A 82 -19.49 0.52 -3.80
N VAL A 83 -19.48 1.80 -3.44
CA VAL A 83 -18.35 2.38 -2.68
C VAL A 83 -18.23 1.72 -1.31
N ALA A 84 -19.34 1.63 -0.55
CA ALA A 84 -19.34 1.04 0.78
C ALA A 84 -18.91 -0.44 0.79
N ASN A 85 -19.14 -1.19 -0.29
CA ASN A 85 -18.70 -2.58 -0.43
C ASN A 85 -17.17 -2.75 -0.55
N ILE A 86 -16.42 -1.66 -0.75
CA ILE A 86 -14.95 -1.68 -0.74
C ILE A 86 -14.39 -1.65 0.69
N TYR A 87 -15.19 -1.22 1.65
CA TYR A 87 -14.83 -1.15 3.06
C TYR A 87 -15.06 -2.50 3.75
N ALA A 88 -14.40 -2.76 4.86
CA ALA A 88 -14.71 -3.92 5.72
C ALA A 88 -16.08 -3.72 6.38
N GLU A 89 -16.77 -4.80 6.75
CA GLU A 89 -18.10 -4.70 7.37
C GLU A 89 -18.08 -3.91 8.69
N ASP A 90 -16.99 -4.03 9.42
CA ASP A 90 -16.65 -3.41 10.70
C ASP A 90 -15.65 -2.25 10.57
N CYS A 91 -15.57 -1.59 9.41
CA CYS A 91 -14.59 -0.52 9.18
C CYS A 91 -14.75 0.68 10.12
N HIS A 92 -13.64 1.35 10.44
CA HIS A 92 -13.65 2.65 11.13
C HIS A 92 -13.55 3.78 10.10
N PHE A 93 -14.59 4.60 10.02
CA PHE A 93 -14.67 5.73 9.08
C PHE A 93 -14.56 7.05 9.83
N MET A 94 -13.55 7.85 9.50
CA MET A 94 -13.14 9.05 10.21
C MET A 94 -13.11 10.26 9.24
N PRO A 95 -14.29 10.72 8.78
CA PRO A 95 -14.37 11.82 7.83
C PRO A 95 -13.95 13.16 8.43
N HIS A 96 -13.50 14.07 7.56
CA HIS A 96 -13.09 15.41 7.94
C HIS A 96 -14.21 16.16 8.71
N SER A 97 -13.85 16.81 9.82
CA SER A 97 -14.77 17.65 10.62
C SER A 97 -16.02 16.92 11.16
N MET A 98 -15.97 15.58 11.25
CA MET A 98 -17.07 14.75 11.74
C MET A 98 -16.58 13.77 12.83
N GLN A 99 -17.51 13.22 13.61
CA GLN A 99 -17.18 12.18 14.59
C GLN A 99 -16.88 10.85 13.89
N PRO A 100 -15.90 10.06 14.38
CA PRO A 100 -15.65 8.70 13.89
C PRO A 100 -16.90 7.82 13.96
N THR A 101 -17.06 6.96 12.97
CA THR A 101 -18.17 6.00 12.87
C THR A 101 -17.66 4.60 12.58
N VAL A 102 -18.50 3.59 12.81
CA VAL A 102 -18.17 2.17 12.57
C VAL A 102 -19.16 1.54 11.60
N GLY A 103 -18.62 0.82 10.62
CA GLY A 103 -19.32 -0.03 9.68
C GLY A 103 -19.76 0.63 8.37
N ARG A 104 -19.97 -0.21 7.35
CA ARG A 104 -20.26 0.20 5.95
C ARG A 104 -21.47 1.11 5.79
N LYS A 105 -22.48 0.98 6.65
CA LYS A 105 -23.70 1.80 6.58
C LYS A 105 -23.39 3.29 6.77
N ALA A 106 -22.42 3.63 7.62
CA ALA A 106 -22.01 5.01 7.81
C ALA A 106 -21.30 5.56 6.57
N VAL A 107 -20.42 4.76 5.95
CA VAL A 107 -19.75 5.10 4.69
C VAL A 107 -20.78 5.32 3.57
N GLU A 108 -21.75 4.42 3.42
CA GLU A 108 -22.81 4.55 2.41
C GLU A 108 -23.64 5.83 2.59
N ALA A 109 -23.99 6.16 3.84
CA ALA A 109 -24.74 7.38 4.15
C ALA A 109 -23.93 8.65 3.81
N TYR A 110 -22.63 8.67 4.15
CA TYR A 110 -21.74 9.77 3.82
C TYR A 110 -21.57 9.92 2.29
N MET A 111 -21.35 8.83 1.56
CA MET A 111 -21.24 8.85 0.10
C MET A 111 -22.54 9.33 -0.58
N LYS A 112 -23.71 8.96 -0.05
CA LYS A 112 -25.00 9.49 -0.52
C LYS A 112 -25.08 11.00 -0.35
N GLN A 113 -24.59 11.53 0.77
CA GLN A 113 -24.53 12.97 1.01
C GLN A 113 -23.58 13.64 0.01
N ASP A 114 -22.35 13.16 -0.16
CA ASP A 114 -21.37 13.72 -1.11
C ASP A 114 -21.91 13.75 -2.55
N PHE A 115 -22.60 12.69 -2.99
CA PHE A 115 -23.19 12.64 -4.33
C PHE A 115 -24.35 13.62 -4.48
N ASN A 116 -25.16 13.82 -3.43
CA ASN A 116 -26.22 14.83 -3.41
C ASN A 116 -25.65 16.26 -3.42
N GLU A 117 -24.50 16.47 -2.78
CA GLU A 117 -23.77 17.75 -2.79
C GLU A 117 -23.02 17.99 -4.12
N GLY A 118 -22.99 16.99 -5.00
CA GLY A 118 -22.61 17.15 -6.40
C GLY A 118 -21.25 16.58 -6.77
N VAL A 119 -20.61 15.77 -5.92
CA VAL A 119 -19.40 15.00 -6.29
C VAL A 119 -19.72 14.07 -7.46
N LYS A 120 -18.85 14.05 -8.47
CA LYS A 120 -18.99 13.22 -9.69
C LYS A 120 -17.78 12.34 -9.96
N MET A 121 -16.60 12.76 -9.51
CA MET A 121 -15.36 12.03 -9.72
C MET A 121 -14.50 12.09 -8.47
N ALA A 122 -13.85 10.98 -8.17
CA ALA A 122 -12.82 10.90 -7.14
C ALA A 122 -11.56 10.29 -7.77
N THR A 123 -10.42 10.94 -7.53
CA THR A 123 -9.09 10.45 -7.90
C THR A 123 -8.28 10.29 -6.63
N VAL A 124 -7.69 9.12 -6.44
CA VAL A 124 -6.84 8.78 -5.29
C VAL A 124 -5.44 8.55 -5.81
N GLN A 125 -4.48 9.34 -5.34
CA GLN A 125 -3.06 9.14 -5.59
C GLN A 125 -2.45 8.41 -4.40
N SER A 126 -1.70 7.34 -4.67
CA SER A 126 -0.98 6.58 -3.66
C SER A 126 0.46 7.07 -3.65
N ASP A 127 0.90 7.64 -2.53
CA ASP A 127 2.28 8.09 -2.36
C ASP A 127 3.13 7.02 -1.67
N GLU A 128 2.50 6.18 -0.85
CA GLU A 128 3.17 5.10 -0.13
C GLU A 128 2.18 3.97 0.15
N VAL A 129 2.63 2.73 -0.07
CA VAL A 129 1.92 1.50 0.27
C VAL A 129 2.90 0.54 0.92
N HIS A 130 2.50 -0.06 2.04
CA HIS A 130 3.29 -1.10 2.68
C HIS A 130 2.39 -2.18 3.26
N ALA A 131 2.75 -3.44 3.03
CA ALA A 131 2.03 -4.60 3.57
C ALA A 131 2.68 -5.09 4.86
N MET A 132 1.85 -5.46 5.83
CA MET A 132 2.20 -5.98 7.15
C MET A 132 1.29 -7.19 7.45
N GLY A 133 1.63 -8.35 6.90
CA GLY A 133 0.79 -9.55 6.99
C GLY A 133 -0.55 -9.36 6.28
N ASP A 134 -1.65 -9.55 7.01
CA ASP A 134 -3.01 -9.37 6.50
C ASP A 134 -3.48 -7.91 6.49
N PHE A 135 -2.60 -6.97 6.83
CA PHE A 135 -2.88 -5.54 6.77
C PHE A 135 -1.95 -4.85 5.77
N ALA A 136 -2.38 -3.69 5.28
CA ALA A 136 -1.50 -2.77 4.56
C ALA A 136 -1.86 -1.34 4.92
N PHE A 137 -0.89 -0.44 5.01
CA PHE A 137 -1.20 0.98 5.05
C PHE A 137 -1.02 1.55 3.64
N GLN A 138 -1.84 2.53 3.31
CA GLN A 138 -1.75 3.34 2.12
C GLN A 138 -1.97 4.79 2.54
N ARG A 139 -1.09 5.71 2.12
CA ARG A 139 -1.35 7.14 2.28
C ARG A 139 -1.14 7.88 0.97
N GLY A 140 -1.75 9.04 0.88
CA GLY A 140 -1.49 9.96 -0.22
C GLY A 140 -2.47 11.11 -0.25
N THR A 141 -2.79 11.54 -1.45
CA THR A 141 -3.69 12.67 -1.70
C THR A 141 -4.90 12.24 -2.53
N TYR A 142 -5.99 12.97 -2.37
CA TYR A 142 -7.18 12.80 -3.18
C TYR A 142 -7.59 14.11 -3.85
N LYS A 143 -8.30 13.97 -4.96
CA LYS A 143 -9.00 15.06 -5.64
C LYS A 143 -10.43 14.64 -5.93
N LEU A 144 -11.39 15.46 -5.51
CA LEU A 144 -12.79 15.34 -5.90
C LEU A 144 -13.11 16.40 -6.95
N ASP A 145 -13.89 16.02 -7.95
CA ASP A 145 -14.47 16.94 -8.92
C ASP A 145 -16.00 16.78 -8.94
N GLY A 146 -16.70 17.89 -9.08
CA GLY A 146 -18.15 17.93 -9.05
C GLY A 146 -18.71 19.30 -9.40
N ASN A 147 -20.00 19.49 -9.09
CA ASN A 147 -20.71 20.73 -9.43
C ASN A 147 -20.21 21.95 -8.64
N ARG A 148 -19.63 21.73 -7.45
CA ARG A 148 -19.08 22.77 -6.56
C ARG A 148 -17.61 23.11 -6.87
N GLY A 149 -17.07 22.61 -7.98
CA GLY A 149 -15.65 22.75 -8.30
C GLY A 149 -14.77 21.69 -7.61
N PRO A 150 -13.45 21.79 -7.78
CA PRO A 150 -12.52 20.79 -7.26
C PRO A 150 -12.29 20.94 -5.76
N GLU A 151 -12.21 19.81 -5.06
CA GLU A 151 -11.70 19.69 -3.69
C GLU A 151 -10.43 18.85 -3.68
N THR A 152 -9.47 19.16 -2.80
CA THR A 152 -8.30 18.29 -2.57
C THR A 152 -8.07 18.05 -1.09
N GLY A 153 -7.47 16.91 -0.78
CA GLY A 153 -7.10 16.56 0.58
C GLY A 153 -6.06 15.45 0.66
N ALA A 154 -5.75 15.03 1.88
CA ALA A 154 -4.87 13.91 2.16
C ALA A 154 -5.64 12.83 2.91
N TYR A 155 -5.19 11.58 2.75
CA TYR A 155 -5.83 10.43 3.37
C TYR A 155 -4.81 9.41 3.88
N VAL A 156 -5.26 8.60 4.84
CA VAL A 156 -4.61 7.37 5.27
C VAL A 156 -5.67 6.27 5.28
N TYR A 157 -5.38 5.19 4.57
CA TYR A 157 -6.13 3.95 4.63
C TYR A 157 -5.31 2.87 5.32
N ILE A 158 -5.96 2.15 6.24
CA ILE A 158 -5.52 0.83 6.65
C ILE A 158 -6.40 -0.19 5.94
N TRP A 159 -5.79 -1.00 5.10
CA TRP A 159 -6.42 -2.11 4.42
C TRP A 159 -6.29 -3.38 5.24
N LYS A 160 -7.31 -4.24 5.17
CA LYS A 160 -7.32 -5.58 5.75
C LYS A 160 -7.69 -6.60 4.68
N LYS A 161 -6.91 -7.67 4.59
CA LYS A 161 -7.18 -8.80 3.70
C LYS A 161 -8.22 -9.70 4.36
N ILE A 162 -9.33 -9.93 3.68
CA ILE A 162 -10.40 -10.82 4.13
C ILE A 162 -10.63 -11.85 3.03
N GLY A 163 -10.16 -13.08 3.25
CA GLY A 163 -10.10 -14.09 2.20
C GLY A 163 -9.10 -13.70 1.11
N ALA A 164 -9.58 -13.59 -0.13
CA ALA A 164 -8.73 -13.25 -1.28
C ALA A 164 -8.74 -11.75 -1.64
N GLU A 165 -9.46 -10.92 -0.89
CA GLU A 165 -9.72 -9.52 -1.28
C GLU A 165 -9.35 -8.53 -0.17
N TRP A 166 -8.93 -7.33 -0.59
CA TRP A 166 -8.61 -6.22 0.30
C TRP A 166 -9.79 -5.29 0.51
N TYR A 167 -9.98 -4.92 1.76
CA TYR A 167 -11.02 -4.00 2.19
C TYR A 167 -10.43 -2.86 3.00
N ILE A 168 -10.97 -1.66 2.84
CA ILE A 168 -10.60 -0.52 3.68
C ILE A 168 -11.16 -0.77 5.08
N TYR A 169 -10.27 -0.94 6.04
CA TYR A 169 -10.58 -1.21 7.45
C TYR A 169 -10.57 0.05 8.29
N ILE A 170 -9.63 0.98 8.04
CA ILE A 170 -9.64 2.32 8.63
C ILE A 170 -9.48 3.33 7.51
N ASP A 171 -10.32 4.36 7.53
CA ASP A 171 -10.26 5.49 6.61
C ASP A 171 -10.28 6.78 7.41
N CYS A 172 -9.23 7.58 7.26
CA CYS A 172 -9.11 8.91 7.84
C CYS A 172 -8.59 9.88 6.78
N PHE A 173 -9.28 11.00 6.62
CA PHE A 173 -8.89 12.02 5.64
C PHE A 173 -9.14 13.44 6.16
N ASN A 174 -8.42 14.39 5.58
CA ASN A 174 -8.59 15.81 5.85
C ASN A 174 -8.66 16.59 4.54
N VAL A 175 -9.47 17.65 4.53
CA VAL A 175 -9.54 18.57 3.39
C VAL A 175 -8.41 19.59 3.49
N ILE A 176 -7.70 19.79 2.38
CA ILE A 176 -6.64 20.80 2.23
C ILE A 176 -7.18 22.02 1.47
N GLN A 177 -7.89 21.79 0.37
CA GLN A 177 -8.59 22.83 -0.39
C GLN A 177 -10.05 22.43 -0.56
N GLN A 178 -10.95 23.24 0.01
CA GLN A 178 -12.40 23.08 -0.08
C GLN A 178 -12.92 23.40 -1.49
N ALA A 179 -14.00 22.75 -1.90
CA ALA A 179 -14.75 23.12 -3.09
C ALA A 179 -15.34 24.55 -2.92
N SER A 180 -15.22 25.39 -3.94
CA SER A 180 -15.52 26.83 -3.88
C SER A 180 -16.80 27.26 -4.61
N GLY A 181 -17.63 26.31 -5.04
CA GLY A 181 -18.85 26.52 -5.82
C GLY A 181 -20.14 26.31 -5.05
#